data_AF-A0A7M4AQF3-F1
#
_entry.id   AF-A0A7M4AQF3-F1
#
_cell.length_a   1.000
_cell.length_b   1.000
_cell.length_c   1.000
_cell.angle_alpha   90.00
_cell.angle_beta   90.00
_cell.angle_gamma   90.00
#
_symmetry.space_group_name_H-M   'P 1'
#
loop_
_entity.id
_entity.type
_entity.pdbx_description
1 polymer ?
#
loop_
_entity_poly.entity_id
_entity_poly.type
_entity_poly.pdbx_seq_one_letter_code
_entity_poly.pdbx_strand_id
1 'polypeptide(L)'
;MSGRWPYETLVVACFMERFAVKRGLIKSMGGNAGLAKLATAYFDDINVNAEGVFTGSYGLLVKVEGSYDDAGKLAVDVVQLKGAELGAFLESDEGPQKAMESRRRWSGFLDEATGYNAKQRGDKAKEDAKKFSKAKSAIKMAHKSMELMKNLDQTTIDKAHELIALLEEKVASGNPPSETQVKKLNDLF
;
A
#
# COMPACT_ATOMS: atom_id res chain seq x y z
N MET A 1 27.96 23.02 -27.57
CA MET A 1 26.87 22.11 -27.98
C MET A 1 26.53 21.27 -26.76
N SER A 2 25.51 21.70 -26.03
CA SER A 2 25.15 21.22 -24.68
C SER A 2 24.42 19.88 -24.75
N GLY A 3 24.95 18.88 -24.05
CA GLY A 3 24.34 17.57 -23.88
C GLY A 3 22.98 17.65 -23.20
N ARG A 4 21.96 17.17 -23.90
CA ARG A 4 20.60 16.99 -23.40
C ARG A 4 20.44 15.53 -23.00
N TRP A 5 20.54 15.25 -21.70
CA TRP A 5 20.08 13.97 -21.15
C TRP A 5 18.55 13.94 -21.24
N PRO A 6 17.93 12.94 -21.88
CA PRO A 6 16.51 12.70 -21.72
C PRO A 6 16.33 12.08 -20.34
N TYR A 7 15.80 12.84 -19.39
CA TYR A 7 15.13 12.24 -18.24
C TYR A 7 13.87 11.59 -18.80
N GLU A 8 14.00 10.32 -19.20
CA GLU A 8 12.86 9.41 -19.22
C GLU A 8 12.19 9.55 -17.86
N THR A 9 10.98 10.11 -17.89
CA THR A 9 10.05 10.06 -16.77
C THR A 9 9.78 8.59 -16.52
N LEU A 10 10.62 7.98 -15.69
CA LEU A 10 10.27 6.81 -14.92
C LEU A 10 8.98 7.21 -14.25
N VAL A 11 7.87 6.65 -14.72
CA VAL A 11 6.62 6.60 -13.98
C VAL A 11 7.02 5.94 -12.67
N VAL A 12 7.31 6.76 -11.66
CA VAL A 12 7.41 6.31 -10.29
C VAL A 12 6.06 5.68 -10.09
N ALA A 13 6.01 4.34 -10.08
CA ALA A 13 4.84 3.63 -9.64
C ALA A 13 4.50 4.27 -8.30
N CYS A 14 3.47 5.12 -8.28
CA CYS A 14 3.06 5.84 -7.09
C CYS A 14 2.66 4.73 -6.13
N PHE A 15 3.56 4.42 -5.19
CA PHE A 15 3.38 3.27 -4.32
C PHE A 15 2.38 3.72 -3.27
N MET A 16 1.10 3.71 -3.67
CA MET A 16 -0.02 4.01 -2.79
C MET A 16 0.17 3.19 -1.52
N GLU A 17 0.18 3.85 -0.37
CA GLU A 17 0.31 3.19 0.90
C GLU A 17 -0.90 2.28 1.10
N ARG A 18 -0.66 1.03 1.50
CA ARG A 18 -1.71 0.02 1.65
C ARG A 18 -1.95 -0.34 3.09
N PHE A 19 -3.20 -0.20 3.51
CA PHE A 19 -3.67 -0.58 4.83
C PHE A 19 -4.49 -1.87 4.77
N ALA A 20 -4.25 -2.76 5.72
CA ALA A 20 -5.07 -3.95 5.90
C ALA A 20 -6.48 -3.53 6.33
N VAL A 21 -7.50 -4.20 5.77
CA VAL A 21 -8.92 -3.91 6.05
C VAL A 21 -9.55 -5.11 6.75
N LYS A 22 -10.41 -4.84 7.73
CA LYS A 22 -11.14 -5.87 8.47
C LYS A 22 -12.03 -6.69 7.51
N ARG A 23 -12.01 -8.01 7.66
CA ARG A 23 -12.79 -8.93 6.80
C ARG A 23 -14.27 -8.56 6.80
N GLY A 24 -14.85 -8.40 5.61
CA GLY A 24 -16.27 -8.08 5.41
C GLY A 24 -16.59 -6.58 5.48
N LEU A 25 -15.66 -5.72 5.90
CA LEU A 25 -15.91 -4.29 6.05
C LEU A 25 -16.19 -3.60 4.71
N ILE A 26 -15.40 -3.91 3.67
CA ILE A 26 -15.59 -3.37 2.32
C ILE A 26 -17.01 -3.65 1.82
N LYS A 27 -17.49 -4.89 2.03
CA LYS A 27 -18.85 -5.29 1.65
C LYS A 27 -19.91 -4.56 2.46
N SER A 28 -19.72 -4.40 3.77
CA SER A 28 -20.68 -3.68 4.62
C SER A 28 -20.75 -2.18 4.30
N MET A 29 -19.66 -1.58 3.82
CA MET A 29 -19.66 -0.17 3.41
C MET A 29 -20.21 0.06 2.01
N GLY A 30 -20.36 -0.98 1.19
CA GLY A 30 -20.77 -0.82 -0.22
C GLY A 30 -19.60 -0.53 -1.16
N GLY A 31 -18.41 -1.03 -0.84
CA GLY A 31 -17.22 -0.92 -1.69
C GLY A 31 -16.69 0.52 -1.80
N ASN A 32 -16.16 0.85 -2.98
CA ASN A 32 -15.55 2.15 -3.26
C ASN A 32 -16.56 3.31 -3.19
N ALA A 33 -17.83 3.09 -3.55
CA ALA A 33 -18.88 4.10 -3.37
C ALA A 33 -19.11 4.44 -1.88
N GLY A 34 -19.05 3.42 -1.02
CA GLY A 34 -19.09 3.59 0.43
C GLY A 34 -17.90 4.35 0.98
N LEU A 35 -16.70 4.03 0.50
CA LEU A 35 -15.47 4.72 0.87
C LEU A 35 -15.50 6.21 0.47
N ALA A 36 -15.96 6.53 -0.73
CA ALA A 36 -16.11 7.91 -1.18
C ALA A 36 -17.11 8.69 -0.30
N LYS A 37 -18.23 8.05 0.06
CA LYS A 37 -19.19 8.66 1.00
C LYS A 37 -18.57 8.86 2.39
N LEU A 38 -17.79 7.90 2.88
CA LEU A 38 -17.04 8.07 4.14
C LEU A 38 -16.06 9.24 4.04
N ALA A 39 -15.35 9.39 2.92
CA ALA A 39 -14.39 10.47 2.71
C ALA A 39 -15.03 11.86 2.83
N THR A 40 -16.30 12.05 2.42
CA THR A 40 -17.01 13.33 2.58
C THR A 40 -17.22 13.79 4.02
N ALA A 41 -17.12 12.88 4.99
CA ALA A 41 -17.20 13.25 6.41
C ALA A 41 -15.85 13.74 6.97
N TYR A 42 -14.76 13.50 6.25
CA TYR A 42 -13.39 13.68 6.72
C TYR A 42 -12.58 14.71 5.91
N PHE A 43 -12.86 14.84 4.62
CA PHE A 43 -12.13 15.74 3.72
C PHE A 43 -13.10 16.62 2.92
N ASP A 44 -12.55 17.72 2.44
CA ASP A 44 -13.21 18.69 1.58
C ASP A 44 -12.89 18.37 0.10
N ASP A 45 -13.66 18.97 -0.82
CA ASP A 45 -13.49 18.87 -2.27
C ASP A 45 -13.45 17.42 -2.79
N ILE A 46 -14.31 16.55 -2.23
CA ILE A 46 -14.38 15.15 -2.65
C ILE A 46 -14.83 15.06 -4.11
N ASN A 47 -13.97 14.47 -4.93
CA ASN A 47 -14.27 14.03 -6.27
C ASN A 47 -14.08 12.50 -6.39
N VAL A 48 -14.84 11.85 -7.27
CA VAL A 48 -14.73 10.40 -7.49
C VAL A 48 -14.58 10.16 -8.98
N ASN A 49 -13.55 9.40 -9.37
CA ASN A 49 -13.33 9.05 -10.77
C ASN A 49 -14.18 7.84 -11.20
N ALA A 50 -14.13 7.50 -12.49
CA ALA A 50 -14.88 6.37 -13.06
C ALA A 50 -14.49 4.99 -12.49
N GLU A 51 -13.31 4.88 -11.88
CA GLU A 51 -12.78 3.66 -11.24
C GLU A 51 -13.18 3.57 -9.76
N GLY A 52 -13.91 4.56 -9.24
CA GLY A 52 -14.33 4.63 -7.84
C GLY A 52 -13.21 5.09 -6.90
N VAL A 53 -12.12 5.63 -7.42
CA VAL A 53 -11.06 6.25 -6.62
C VAL A 53 -11.55 7.64 -6.21
N PHE A 54 -11.59 7.89 -4.90
CA PHE A 54 -11.92 9.23 -4.39
C PHE A 54 -10.65 10.07 -4.31
N THR A 55 -10.80 11.38 -4.46
CA THR A 55 -9.79 12.39 -4.18
C THR A 55 -10.40 13.48 -3.32
N GLY A 56 -9.69 13.94 -2.31
CA GLY A 56 -10.10 15.03 -1.43
C GLY A 56 -8.91 15.80 -0.88
N SER A 57 -9.17 16.82 -0.08
CA SER A 57 -8.12 17.57 0.62
C SER A 57 -8.64 18.06 1.98
N TYR A 58 -7.75 18.30 2.94
CA TYR A 58 -8.12 19.00 4.17
C TYR A 58 -6.89 19.59 4.86
N GLY A 59 -6.91 20.91 5.10
CA GLY A 59 -5.88 21.61 5.88
C GLY A 59 -4.46 21.34 5.37
N LEU A 60 -3.70 20.53 6.12
CA LEU A 60 -2.33 20.14 5.77
C LEU A 60 -2.26 19.15 4.59
N LEU A 61 -3.32 18.35 4.40
CA LEU A 61 -3.41 17.30 3.39
C LEU A 61 -3.92 17.93 2.08
N VAL A 62 -3.03 18.34 1.19
CA VAL A 62 -3.41 19.00 -0.08
C VAL A 62 -4.03 18.04 -1.07
N LYS A 63 -3.72 16.75 -0.97
CA LYS A 63 -4.36 15.69 -1.75
C LYS A 63 -4.41 14.41 -0.93
N VAL A 64 -5.58 13.80 -0.88
CA VAL A 64 -5.83 12.47 -0.34
C VAL A 64 -6.59 11.72 -1.40
N GLU A 65 -5.94 10.73 -1.99
CA GLU A 65 -6.54 9.82 -2.96
C GLU A 65 -6.67 8.44 -2.33
N GLY A 66 -7.77 7.73 -2.58
CA GLY A 66 -7.92 6.38 -2.03
C GLY A 66 -8.97 5.51 -2.70
N SER A 67 -8.74 4.20 -2.63
CA SER A 67 -9.67 3.16 -3.08
C SER A 67 -9.41 1.83 -2.37
N TYR A 68 -10.39 0.93 -2.39
CA TYR A 68 -10.13 -0.47 -2.11
C TYR A 68 -9.57 -1.15 -3.36
N ASP A 69 -8.43 -1.82 -3.20
CA ASP A 69 -7.80 -2.60 -4.26
C ASP A 69 -8.40 -4.01 -4.37
N ASP A 70 -8.01 -4.74 -5.42
CA ASP A 70 -8.44 -6.11 -5.67
C ASP A 70 -7.97 -7.11 -4.60
N ALA A 71 -6.95 -6.75 -3.81
CA ALA A 71 -6.49 -7.53 -2.68
C ALA A 71 -7.34 -7.28 -1.42
N GLY A 72 -8.36 -6.42 -1.49
CA GLY A 72 -9.22 -6.05 -0.38
C GLY A 72 -8.50 -5.20 0.67
N LYS A 73 -7.49 -4.43 0.25
CA LYS A 73 -6.77 -3.46 1.07
C LYS A 73 -7.19 -2.05 0.70
N LEU A 74 -7.04 -1.12 1.64
CA LEU A 74 -7.21 0.29 1.38
C LEU A 74 -5.89 0.83 0.82
N ALA A 75 -5.87 1.21 -0.45
CA ALA A 75 -4.76 1.90 -1.09
C ALA A 75 -4.99 3.40 -1.02
N VAL A 76 -4.02 4.17 -0.54
CA VAL A 76 -4.10 5.63 -0.46
C VAL A 76 -2.83 6.32 -0.93
N ASP A 77 -2.99 7.48 -1.54
CA ASP A 77 -1.90 8.41 -1.83
C ASP A 77 -2.18 9.73 -1.11
N VAL A 78 -1.21 10.22 -0.35
CA VAL A 78 -1.38 11.41 0.49
C VAL A 78 -0.25 12.38 0.22
N VAL A 79 -0.62 13.56 -0.26
CA VAL A 79 0.27 14.70 -0.45
C VAL A 79 0.02 15.71 0.67
N GLN A 80 1.08 16.10 1.37
CA GLN A 80 1.05 17.09 2.46
C GLN A 80 1.83 18.33 2.07
N LEU A 81 1.44 19.50 2.61
CA LEU A 81 2.24 20.71 2.50
C LEU A 81 3.64 20.48 3.08
N LYS A 82 4.65 21.09 2.45
CA LYS A 82 6.05 20.97 2.84
C LYS A 82 6.82 22.25 2.54
N GLY A 83 7.98 22.42 3.19
CA GLY A 83 8.87 23.55 2.93
C GLY A 83 8.26 24.90 3.30
N ALA A 84 8.49 25.91 2.47
CA ALA A 84 8.04 27.28 2.72
C ALA A 84 6.50 27.40 2.84
N GLU A 85 5.76 26.59 2.08
CA GLU A 85 4.28 26.56 2.13
C GLU A 85 3.77 26.04 3.48
N LEU A 86 4.45 25.05 4.06
CA LEU A 86 4.15 24.56 5.41
C LEU A 86 4.46 25.64 6.46
N GLY A 87 5.59 26.33 6.32
CA GLY A 87 5.96 27.42 7.22
C GLY A 87 4.90 28.52 7.23
N ALA A 88 4.54 29.03 6.06
CA ALA A 88 3.50 30.05 5.90
C ALA A 88 2.13 29.56 6.41
N PHE A 89 1.79 28.28 6.17
CA PHE A 89 0.55 27.71 6.69
C PHE A 89 0.53 27.68 8.22
N LEU A 90 1.60 27.21 8.87
CA LEU A 90 1.69 27.11 10.33
C LEU A 90 1.82 28.47 11.03
N GLU A 91 2.33 29.49 10.35
CA GLU A 91 2.40 30.86 10.85
C GLU A 91 1.04 31.59 10.78
N SER A 92 0.06 31.04 10.06
CA SER A 92 -1.30 31.59 10.05
C SER A 92 -2.05 31.30 11.36
N ASP A 93 -2.97 32.19 11.72
CA ASP A 93 -3.73 32.11 12.99
C ASP A 93 -4.48 30.78 13.17
N GLU A 94 -4.93 30.14 12.09
CA GLU A 94 -5.64 28.87 12.11
C GLU A 94 -4.76 27.66 11.74
N GLY A 95 -3.53 27.90 11.29
CA GLY A 95 -2.62 26.90 10.73
C GLY A 95 -2.30 25.73 11.66
N PRO A 96 -1.79 25.98 12.88
CA PRO A 96 -1.48 24.93 13.83
C PRO A 96 -2.70 24.09 14.20
N GLN A 97 -3.85 24.73 14.40
CA GLN A 97 -5.10 24.05 14.74
C GLN A 97 -5.58 23.17 13.57
N LYS A 98 -5.57 23.68 12.34
CA LYS A 98 -5.92 22.91 11.15
C LYS A 98 -4.94 21.77 10.88
N ALA A 99 -3.65 21.94 11.17
CA ALA A 99 -2.67 20.85 11.04
C ALA A 99 -2.96 19.71 12.01
N MET A 100 -3.27 20.05 13.28
CA MET A 100 -3.65 19.05 14.29
C MET A 100 -4.97 18.37 13.94
N GLU A 101 -5.96 19.13 13.47
CA GLU A 101 -7.22 18.57 13.01
C GLU A 101 -7.05 17.68 11.78
N SER A 102 -6.19 18.05 10.83
CA SER A 102 -5.88 17.24 9.64
C SER A 102 -5.36 15.86 10.04
N ARG A 103 -4.47 15.80 11.05
CA ARG A 103 -3.97 14.55 11.59
C ARG A 103 -5.07 13.74 12.27
N ARG A 104 -5.96 14.40 13.02
CA ARG A 104 -7.11 13.76 13.68
C ARG A 104 -8.09 13.18 12.66
N ARG A 105 -8.47 13.95 11.65
CA ARG A 105 -9.38 13.54 10.57
C ARG A 105 -8.77 12.39 9.77
N TRP A 106 -7.50 12.47 9.40
CA TRP A 106 -6.79 11.37 8.73
C TRP A 106 -6.83 10.06 9.55
N SER A 107 -6.50 10.15 10.85
CA SER A 107 -6.51 8.96 11.70
C SER A 107 -7.92 8.39 11.87
N GLY A 108 -8.94 9.24 12.04
CA GLY A 108 -10.33 8.81 12.15
C GLY A 108 -10.85 8.15 10.87
N PHE A 109 -10.53 8.75 9.71
CA PHE A 109 -10.83 8.18 8.41
C PHE A 109 -10.23 6.78 8.27
N LEU A 110 -8.94 6.62 8.59
CA LEU A 110 -8.30 5.30 8.54
C LEU A 110 -8.93 4.32 9.53
N ASP A 111 -9.34 4.76 10.73
CA ASP A 111 -9.99 3.89 11.71
C ASP A 111 -11.30 3.31 11.15
N GLU A 112 -12.12 4.14 10.52
CA GLU A 112 -13.40 3.73 9.93
C GLU A 112 -13.23 2.97 8.60
N ALA A 113 -12.35 3.42 7.71
CA ALA A 113 -12.12 2.81 6.41
C ALA A 113 -11.43 1.44 6.52
N THR A 114 -10.59 1.23 7.54
CA THR A 114 -9.89 -0.04 7.75
C THR A 114 -10.59 -0.94 8.77
N GLY A 115 -11.39 -0.36 9.67
CA GLY A 115 -11.97 -1.05 10.83
C GLY A 115 -10.94 -1.41 11.90
N TYR A 116 -9.77 -0.78 11.87
CA TYR A 116 -8.66 -0.97 12.80
C TYR A 116 -8.21 0.37 13.36
N ASN A 117 -7.97 0.45 14.67
CA ASN A 117 -7.36 1.65 15.26
C ASN A 117 -5.86 1.78 14.91
N ALA A 118 -5.25 2.92 15.23
CA ALA A 118 -3.83 3.18 14.96
C ALA A 118 -2.87 2.07 15.45
N LYS A 119 -3.11 1.51 16.65
CA LYS A 119 -2.28 0.41 17.19
C LYS A 119 -2.42 -0.85 16.33
N GLN A 120 -3.65 -1.26 16.02
CA GLN A 120 -3.94 -2.43 15.20
C GLN A 120 -3.40 -2.27 13.78
N ARG A 121 -3.51 -1.08 13.17
CA ARG A 121 -2.88 -0.78 11.87
C ARG A 121 -1.36 -0.97 11.93
N GLY A 122 -0.71 -0.49 12.99
CA GLY A 122 0.72 -0.70 13.21
C GLY A 122 1.09 -2.17 13.35
N ASP A 123 0.31 -2.96 14.09
CA ASP A 123 0.52 -4.40 14.23
C ASP A 123 0.34 -5.14 12.88
N LYS A 124 -0.66 -4.74 12.08
CA LYS A 124 -0.87 -5.29 10.72
C LYS A 124 0.23 -4.95 9.74
N ALA A 125 0.75 -3.72 9.76
CA ALA A 125 1.90 -3.34 8.94
C ALA A 125 3.13 -4.20 9.30
N LYS A 126 3.37 -4.47 10.59
CA LYS A 126 4.44 -5.36 11.05
C LYS A 126 4.23 -6.81 10.61
N GLU A 127 3.01 -7.33 10.70
CA GLU A 127 2.67 -8.67 10.19
C GLU A 127 2.97 -8.80 8.70
N ASP A 128 2.58 -7.80 7.90
CA ASP A 128 2.83 -7.79 6.46
C ASP A 128 4.33 -7.67 6.13
N ALA A 129 5.07 -6.81 6.85
CA ALA A 129 6.53 -6.72 6.73
C ALA A 129 7.22 -8.07 7.00
N LYS A 130 6.75 -8.83 8.01
CA LYS A 130 7.25 -10.18 8.27
C LYS A 130 6.96 -11.15 7.13
N LYS A 131 5.79 -11.08 6.49
CA LYS A 131 5.45 -11.92 5.33
C LYS A 131 6.36 -11.61 4.14
N PHE A 132 6.62 -10.33 3.86
CA PHE A 132 7.56 -9.94 2.81
C PHE A 132 8.98 -10.47 3.09
N SER A 133 9.46 -10.35 4.33
CA SER A 133 10.78 -10.86 4.71
C SER A 133 10.87 -12.39 4.56
N LYS A 134 9.86 -13.13 5.03
CA LYS A 134 9.77 -14.58 4.84
C LYS A 134 9.78 -14.97 3.36
N ALA A 135 9.01 -14.28 2.51
CA ALA A 135 8.96 -14.56 1.08
C ALA A 135 10.30 -14.32 0.39
N LYS A 136 10.97 -13.19 0.67
CA LYS A 136 12.31 -12.89 0.14
C LYS A 136 13.34 -13.94 0.57
N SER A 137 13.26 -14.40 1.83
CA SER A 137 14.13 -15.46 2.33
C SER A 137 13.86 -16.80 1.62
N ALA A 138 12.60 -17.16 1.40
CA ALA A 138 12.23 -18.41 0.71
C ALA A 138 12.70 -18.40 -0.75
N ILE A 139 12.51 -17.29 -1.47
CA ILE A 139 13.02 -17.11 -2.85
C ILE A 139 14.54 -17.32 -2.88
N LYS A 140 15.28 -16.67 -1.98
CA LYS A 140 16.74 -16.81 -1.89
C LYS A 140 17.16 -18.25 -1.60
N MET A 141 16.46 -18.93 -0.70
CA MET A 141 16.76 -20.32 -0.36
C MET A 141 16.46 -21.26 -1.52
N ALA A 142 15.34 -21.07 -2.23
CA ALA A 142 14.99 -21.86 -3.40
C ALA A 142 16.05 -21.75 -4.50
N HIS A 143 16.52 -20.54 -4.82
CA HIS A 143 17.64 -20.36 -5.77
C HIS A 143 18.89 -21.11 -5.34
N LYS A 144 19.25 -21.03 -4.04
CA LYS A 144 20.43 -21.71 -3.51
C LYS A 144 20.28 -23.24 -3.51
N SER A 145 19.09 -23.76 -3.22
CA SER A 145 18.82 -25.20 -3.28
C SER A 145 18.93 -25.72 -4.71
N MET A 146 18.38 -24.99 -5.70
CA MET A 146 18.53 -25.35 -7.12
C MET A 146 19.98 -25.34 -7.60
N GLU A 147 20.82 -24.44 -7.08
CA GLU A 147 22.25 -24.40 -7.40
C GLU A 147 23.02 -25.59 -6.81
N LEU A 148 22.69 -26.00 -5.58
CA LEU A 148 23.43 -27.02 -4.83
C LEU A 148 23.00 -28.46 -5.14
N MET A 149 21.72 -28.68 -5.44
CA MET A 149 21.18 -30.01 -5.66
C MET A 149 21.42 -30.46 -7.11
N LYS A 150 22.32 -31.44 -7.29
CA LYS A 150 22.73 -31.94 -8.63
C LYS A 150 21.72 -32.88 -9.31
N ASN A 151 20.70 -33.35 -8.59
CA ASN A 151 19.74 -34.36 -9.05
C ASN A 151 18.27 -33.88 -8.95
N LEU A 152 18.02 -32.58 -9.11
CA LEU A 152 16.65 -32.09 -9.22
C LEU A 152 16.07 -32.45 -10.58
N ASP A 153 14.85 -32.96 -10.59
CA ASP A 153 14.12 -33.14 -11.82
C ASP A 153 13.68 -31.78 -12.40
N GLN A 154 13.63 -31.68 -13.72
CA GLN A 154 13.25 -30.45 -14.40
C GLN A 154 11.85 -29.97 -13.98
N THR A 155 10.94 -30.88 -13.64
CA THR A 155 9.57 -30.49 -13.24
C THR A 155 9.54 -29.78 -11.89
N THR A 156 10.44 -30.12 -10.97
CA THR A 156 10.61 -29.43 -9.68
C THR A 156 11.25 -28.05 -9.87
N ILE A 157 12.23 -27.95 -10.77
CA ILE A 157 12.87 -26.67 -11.14
C ILE A 157 11.84 -25.71 -11.75
N ASP A 158 11.04 -26.19 -12.71
CA ASP A 158 10.01 -25.39 -13.37
C ASP A 158 8.96 -24.88 -12.36
N LYS A 159 8.47 -25.77 -11.48
CA LYS A 159 7.54 -25.38 -10.39
C LYS A 159 8.16 -24.38 -9.41
N ALA A 160 9.44 -24.51 -9.10
CA ALA A 160 10.14 -23.56 -8.24
C ALA A 160 10.19 -22.18 -8.89
N HIS A 161 10.52 -22.09 -10.19
CA HIS A 161 10.51 -20.83 -10.94
C HIS A 161 9.12 -20.19 -11.01
N GLU A 162 8.06 -20.97 -11.25
CA GLU A 162 6.68 -20.46 -11.23
C GLU A 162 6.31 -19.86 -9.88
N LEU A 163 6.63 -20.55 -8.78
CA LEU A 163 6.36 -20.07 -7.43
C LEU A 163 7.21 -18.85 -7.07
N ILE A 164 8.48 -18.82 -7.47
CA ILE A 164 9.37 -17.66 -7.29
C ILE A 164 8.78 -16.45 -8.01
N ALA A 165 8.44 -16.58 -9.30
CA ALA A 165 7.88 -15.48 -10.09
C ALA A 165 6.60 -14.91 -9.46
N LEU A 166 5.70 -15.79 -8.99
CA LEU A 166 4.48 -15.37 -8.30
C LEU A 166 4.78 -14.64 -6.98
N LEU A 167 5.76 -15.10 -6.21
CA LEU A 167 6.14 -14.44 -4.96
C LEU A 167 6.80 -13.08 -5.24
N GLU A 168 7.67 -12.99 -6.24
CA GLU A 168 8.33 -11.76 -6.67
C GLU A 168 7.32 -10.73 -7.18
N GLU A 169 6.36 -11.13 -8.00
CA GLU A 169 5.27 -10.27 -8.47
C GLU A 169 4.51 -9.68 -7.27
N LYS A 170 4.14 -10.51 -6.30
CA LYS A 170 3.45 -10.05 -5.08
C LYS A 170 4.30 -9.10 -4.23
N VAL A 171 5.59 -9.40 -4.07
CA VAL A 171 6.51 -8.51 -3.35
C VAL A 171 6.65 -7.17 -4.08
N ALA A 172 6.82 -7.19 -5.39
CA ALA A 172 6.94 -5.99 -6.23
C ALA A 172 5.65 -5.17 -6.23
N SER A 173 4.50 -5.84 -6.28
CA SER A 173 3.20 -5.20 -6.26
C SER A 173 2.81 -4.67 -4.88
N GLY A 174 3.58 -4.91 -3.81
CA GLY A 174 3.23 -4.50 -2.44
C GLY A 174 2.14 -5.34 -1.78
N ASN A 175 1.85 -6.53 -2.31
CA ASN A 175 0.89 -7.47 -1.74
C ASN A 175 1.61 -8.55 -0.93
N PRO A 176 1.36 -8.68 0.38
CA PRO A 176 2.04 -9.65 1.21
C PRO A 176 1.69 -11.07 0.75
N PRO A 177 2.68 -11.92 0.42
CA PRO A 177 2.42 -13.30 0.05
C PRO A 177 1.79 -14.08 1.20
N SER A 178 0.97 -15.09 0.88
CA SER A 178 0.39 -15.94 1.90
C SER A 178 1.41 -16.94 2.45
N GLU A 179 1.24 -17.36 3.70
CA GLU A 179 2.12 -18.36 4.31
C GLU A 179 2.07 -19.70 3.55
N THR A 180 0.91 -20.06 2.98
CA THR A 180 0.77 -21.24 2.13
C THR A 180 1.60 -21.14 0.85
N GLN A 181 1.68 -19.97 0.22
CA GLN A 181 2.50 -19.77 -1.00
C GLN A 181 3.99 -19.92 -0.69
N VAL A 182 4.45 -19.31 0.40
CA VAL A 182 5.84 -19.42 0.85
C VAL A 182 6.17 -20.86 1.26
N LYS A 183 5.25 -21.55 1.95
CA LYS A 183 5.42 -22.95 2.34
C LYS A 183 5.53 -23.88 1.14
N LYS A 184 4.68 -23.70 0.11
CA LYS A 184 4.75 -24.50 -1.13
C LYS A 184 6.12 -24.43 -1.79
N LEU A 185 6.76 -23.26 -1.79
CA LEU A 185 8.11 -23.10 -2.34
C LEU A 185 9.16 -23.82 -1.48
N ASN A 186 9.07 -23.68 -0.16
CA ASN A 186 10.01 -24.35 0.75
C ASN A 186 9.89 -25.87 0.69
N ASP A 187 8.68 -26.41 0.56
CA ASP A 187 8.43 -27.86 0.52
C ASP A 187 8.96 -28.54 -0.76
N LEU A 188 9.48 -27.79 -1.75
CA LEU A 188 10.13 -28.33 -2.96
C LEU A 188 11.58 -28.78 -2.73
N PHE A 189 12.23 -28.38 -1.63
CA PHE A 189 13.65 -28.62 -1.34
C PHE A 189 13.85 -29.12 0.09
#